data_AF-A0A916IU77-F1
#
_entry.id   AF-A0A916IU77-F1
#
_cell.length_a   1.000
_cell.length_b   1.000
_cell.length_c   1.000
_cell.angle_alpha   90.00
_cell.angle_beta   90.00
_cell.angle_gamma   90.00
#
_symmetry.space_group_name_H-M   'P 1'
#
loop_
_entity.id
_entity.type
_entity.pdbx_description
1 polymer ?
#
loop_
_entity_poly.entity_id
_entity_poly.type
_entity_poly.pdbx_seq_one_letter_code
_entity_poly.pdbx_strand_id
1 'polypeptide(L)'
;MREIVTFLELYLELTVRELYPEAFFGGKVSDNVKERQLKLLTRYIPAFARLAKFSPYIAGDTFTLADCAAAVHLPLVSSCTKIIYGKDLLADLPVKDYLKTLSERPSVQKVNADRKANTELMLSRNK
;
A
#
# COMPACT_ATOMS: atom_id res chain seq x y z
N MET A 1 10.59 -9.01 11.73
CA MET A 1 10.79 -7.86 10.81
C MET A 1 10.89 -8.29 9.35
N ARG A 2 11.85 -9.17 8.98
CA ARG A 2 12.02 -9.64 7.59
C ARG A 2 10.75 -10.23 6.96
N GLU A 3 9.93 -10.92 7.75
CA GLU A 3 8.69 -11.51 7.27
C GLU A 3 7.61 -10.47 6.93
N ILE A 4 7.40 -9.44 7.77
CA ILE A 4 6.47 -8.32 7.51
C ILE A 4 6.90 -7.56 6.25
N VAL A 5 8.20 -7.23 6.20
CA VAL A 5 9.05 -7.14 4.99
C VAL A 5 8.45 -7.72 3.70
N THR A 6 8.68 -9.01 3.58
CA THR A 6 8.31 -9.85 2.47
C THR A 6 6.81 -9.84 2.20
N PHE A 7 5.96 -9.82 3.23
CA PHE A 7 4.51 -9.72 3.03
C PHE A 7 4.09 -8.42 2.36
N LEU A 8 4.63 -7.28 2.78
CA LEU A 8 4.33 -6.00 2.17
C LEU A 8 4.79 -5.96 0.70
N GLU A 9 6.04 -6.31 0.43
CA GLU A 9 6.63 -6.16 -0.91
C GLU A 9 6.13 -7.22 -1.90
N LEU A 10 6.17 -8.50 -1.51
CA LEU A 10 5.90 -9.60 -2.45
C LEU A 10 4.43 -10.02 -2.47
N TYR A 11 3.73 -9.95 -1.34
CA TYR A 11 2.37 -10.48 -1.26
C TYR A 11 1.33 -9.38 -1.46
N LEU A 12 1.54 -8.17 -0.94
CA LEU A 12 0.62 -7.06 -1.13
C LEU A 12 0.98 -6.22 -2.35
N GLU A 13 2.13 -5.52 -2.32
CA GLU A 13 2.56 -4.57 -3.34
C GLU A 13 2.69 -5.22 -4.72
N LEU A 14 3.43 -6.33 -4.86
CA LEU A 14 3.57 -7.00 -6.15
C LEU A 14 2.22 -7.47 -6.71
N THR A 15 1.30 -7.91 -5.84
CA THR A 15 -0.04 -8.36 -6.26
C THR A 15 -0.88 -7.19 -6.79
N VAL A 16 -0.89 -6.03 -6.11
CA VAL A 16 -1.62 -4.85 -6.62
C VAL A 16 -0.92 -4.16 -7.79
N ARG A 17 0.39 -4.32 -7.93
CA ARG A 17 1.17 -3.72 -9.02
C ARG A 17 0.71 -4.17 -10.40
N GLU A 18 0.25 -5.41 -10.53
CA GLU A 18 -0.39 -5.95 -11.75
C GLU A 18 -1.67 -5.18 -12.14
N LEU A 19 -2.28 -4.46 -11.19
CA LEU A 19 -3.50 -3.68 -11.39
C LEU A 19 -3.23 -2.19 -11.65
N TYR A 20 -1.99 -1.73 -11.41
CA TYR A 20 -1.61 -0.32 -11.55
C TYR A 20 -1.83 0.26 -12.95
N PRO A 21 -1.65 -0.48 -14.07
CA PRO A 21 -1.92 0.07 -15.39
C PRO A 21 -3.32 0.68 -15.50
N GLU A 22 -4.35 0.00 -14.99
CA GLU A 22 -5.72 0.52 -14.96
C GLU A 22 -5.98 1.46 -13.79
N ALA A 23 -5.43 1.16 -12.61
CA ALA A 23 -5.72 1.96 -11.41
C ALA A 23 -5.12 3.38 -11.47
N PHE A 24 -3.93 3.54 -12.05
CA PHE A 24 -3.16 4.79 -11.94
C PHE A 24 -2.69 5.37 -13.28
N PHE A 25 -2.66 4.58 -14.35
CA PHE A 25 -1.99 4.97 -15.59
C PHE A 25 -2.90 4.95 -16.83
N GLY A 26 -4.22 4.87 -16.66
CA GLY A 26 -5.19 5.00 -17.76
C GLY A 26 -5.26 3.82 -18.73
N GLY A 27 -4.53 2.74 -18.45
CA GLY A 27 -4.60 1.49 -19.20
C GLY A 27 -5.82 0.64 -18.83
N LYS A 28 -5.82 -0.61 -19.30
CA LYS A 28 -6.82 -1.62 -18.95
C LYS A 28 -6.15 -2.92 -18.54
N VAL A 29 -6.72 -3.56 -17.53
CA VAL A 29 -6.32 -4.88 -17.02
C VAL A 29 -7.49 -5.82 -17.21
N SER A 30 -7.24 -7.03 -17.70
CA SER A 30 -8.31 -8.00 -17.98
C SER A 30 -9.00 -8.46 -16.71
N ASP A 31 -10.27 -8.85 -16.84
CA ASP A 31 -11.07 -9.33 -15.71
C ASP A 31 -10.45 -10.58 -15.06
N ASN A 32 -9.86 -11.48 -15.87
CA ASN A 32 -9.12 -12.63 -15.38
C ASN A 32 -7.97 -12.24 -14.43
N VAL A 33 -7.24 -11.16 -14.74
CA VAL A 33 -6.18 -10.66 -13.85
C VAL A 33 -6.81 -10.05 -12.60
N LYS A 34 -7.83 -9.21 -12.74
CA LYS A 34 -8.53 -8.59 -11.59
C LYS A 34 -9.07 -9.64 -10.62
N GLU A 35 -9.71 -10.69 -11.11
CA GLU A 35 -10.22 -11.80 -10.30
C GLU A 35 -9.10 -12.59 -9.62
N ARG A 36 -8.02 -12.88 -10.34
CA ARG A 36 -6.85 -13.57 -9.76
C ARG A 36 -6.24 -12.76 -8.63
N GLN A 37 -5.98 -11.48 -8.85
CA GLN A 37 -5.39 -10.62 -7.83
C GLN A 37 -6.33 -10.46 -6.63
N LEU A 38 -7.65 -10.40 -6.83
CA LEU A 38 -8.62 -10.37 -5.74
C LEU A 38 -8.57 -11.64 -4.88
N LYS A 39 -8.51 -12.83 -5.51
CA LYS A 39 -8.36 -14.11 -4.79
C LYS A 39 -7.06 -14.17 -3.99
N LEU A 40 -5.97 -13.62 -4.52
CA LEU A 40 -4.70 -13.55 -3.81
C LEU A 40 -4.76 -12.58 -2.63
N LEU A 41 -5.25 -11.36 -2.83
CA LEU A 41 -5.35 -10.33 -1.79
C LEU A 41 -6.26 -10.75 -0.63
N THR A 42 -7.39 -11.40 -0.93
CA THR A 42 -8.31 -11.92 0.10
C THR A 42 -7.68 -13.01 0.98
N ARG A 43 -6.66 -13.73 0.48
CA ARG A 43 -5.85 -14.66 1.27
C ARG A 43 -4.69 -13.96 1.99
N TYR A 44 -4.01 -13.02 1.34
CA TYR A 44 -2.78 -12.42 1.85
C TYR A 44 -3.01 -11.36 2.92
N ILE A 45 -4.07 -10.58 2.83
CA ILE A 45 -4.36 -9.51 3.80
C ILE A 45 -4.61 -10.08 5.21
N PRO A 46 -5.45 -11.13 5.40
CA PRO A 46 -5.59 -11.75 6.71
C PRO A 46 -4.30 -12.38 7.24
N ALA A 47 -3.46 -12.93 6.35
CA ALA A 47 -2.16 -13.47 6.75
C ALA A 47 -1.20 -12.37 7.22
N PHE A 48 -1.15 -11.24 6.49
CA PHE A 48 -0.41 -10.05 6.90
C PHE A 48 -0.91 -9.49 8.24
N ALA A 49 -2.24 -9.44 8.44
CA ALA A 49 -2.86 -8.95 9.67
C ALA A 49 -2.42 -9.72 10.92
N ARG A 50 -2.15 -11.03 10.80
CA ARG A 50 -1.64 -11.86 11.92
C ARG A 50 -0.20 -11.51 12.29
N LEU A 51 0.58 -10.99 11.35
CA LEU A 51 1.98 -10.62 11.54
C LEU A 51 2.14 -9.17 12.02
N ALA A 52 1.34 -8.25 11.48
CA ALA A 52 1.38 -6.84 11.83
C ALA A 52 0.90 -6.62 13.28
N LYS A 53 1.58 -5.71 14.00
CA LYS A 53 1.27 -5.38 15.39
C LYS A 53 0.51 -4.07 15.55
N PHE A 54 0.84 -3.06 14.75
CA PHE A 54 0.25 -1.71 14.84
C PHE A 54 0.26 -1.13 16.26
N SER A 55 1.42 -1.15 16.93
CA SER A 55 1.50 -0.84 18.37
C SER A 55 2.56 0.21 18.78
N PRO A 56 2.63 1.42 18.21
CA PRO A 56 1.78 1.94 17.14
C PRO A 56 2.38 1.72 15.74
N TYR A 57 3.61 1.19 15.68
CA TYR A 57 4.34 0.90 14.46
C TYR A 57 3.99 -0.49 13.92
N ILE A 58 4.32 -0.75 12.66
CA ILE A 58 3.85 -1.95 11.96
C ILE A 58 4.34 -3.25 12.62
N ALA A 59 5.53 -3.22 13.23
CA ALA A 59 6.17 -4.37 13.84
C ALA A 59 6.16 -4.35 15.38
N GLY A 60 5.66 -3.29 16.03
CA GLY A 60 5.68 -3.16 17.49
C GLY A 60 5.64 -1.70 17.96
N ASP A 61 6.36 -1.44 19.05
CA ASP A 61 6.43 -0.16 19.80
C ASP A 61 7.52 0.81 19.33
N THR A 62 8.39 0.35 18.44
CA THR A 62 9.50 1.12 17.89
C THR A 62 9.42 1.21 16.38
N PHE A 63 9.84 2.35 15.82
CA PHE A 63 9.90 2.53 14.36
C PHE A 63 11.04 1.70 13.78
N THR A 64 10.77 1.00 12.68
CA THR A 64 11.70 0.04 12.07
C THR A 64 11.75 0.16 10.55
N LEU A 65 12.60 -0.66 9.90
CA LEU A 65 12.60 -0.79 8.44
C LEU A 65 11.26 -1.28 7.88
N ALA A 66 10.48 -2.04 8.66
CA ALA A 66 9.16 -2.45 8.23
C ALA A 66 8.21 -1.26 8.06
N ASP A 67 8.38 -0.21 8.85
CA ASP A 67 7.59 1.02 8.73
C ASP A 67 7.95 1.80 7.47
N CYS A 68 9.23 1.79 7.06
CA CYS A 68 9.65 2.37 5.79
C CYS A 68 8.91 1.73 4.61
N ALA A 69 8.77 0.40 4.60
CA ALA A 69 8.01 -0.33 3.58
C ALA A 69 6.50 -0.05 3.70
N ALA A 70 5.93 -0.20 4.89
CA ALA A 70 4.50 -0.06 5.11
C ALA A 70 3.98 1.37 4.83
N ALA A 71 4.78 2.40 5.15
CA ALA A 71 4.41 3.80 4.94
C ALA A 71 4.16 4.14 3.46
N VAL A 72 4.83 3.46 2.53
CA VAL A 72 4.69 3.70 1.09
C VAL A 72 3.77 2.69 0.41
N HIS A 73 3.75 1.43 0.86
CA HIS A 73 2.96 0.37 0.24
C HIS A 73 1.48 0.39 0.64
N LEU A 74 1.16 0.53 1.94
CA LEU A 74 -0.23 0.45 2.41
C LEU A 74 -1.15 1.51 1.76
N PRO A 75 -0.74 2.79 1.59
CA PRO A 75 -1.56 3.77 0.88
C PRO A 75 -1.84 3.41 -0.58
N LEU A 76 -0.87 2.82 -1.28
CA LEU A 76 -1.02 2.40 -2.68
C LEU A 76 -1.93 1.18 -2.82
N VAL A 77 -1.77 0.18 -1.95
CA VAL A 77 -2.67 -0.99 -1.89
C VAL A 77 -4.11 -0.56 -1.64
N SER A 78 -4.35 0.30 -0.63
CA SER A 78 -5.70 0.83 -0.36
C SER A 78 -6.27 1.62 -1.53
N SER A 79 -5.49 2.49 -2.16
CA SER A 79 -5.96 3.31 -3.30
C SER A 79 -6.26 2.44 -4.53
N CYS A 80 -5.35 1.53 -4.88
CA CYS A 80 -5.50 0.64 -6.02
C CYS A 80 -6.75 -0.24 -5.88
N THR A 81 -6.94 -0.86 -4.71
CA THR A 81 -8.10 -1.73 -4.49
C THR A 81 -9.44 -0.99 -4.47
N LYS A 82 -9.47 0.25 -3.94
CA LYS A 82 -10.64 1.13 -4.06
C LYS A 82 -11.01 1.40 -5.52
N ILE A 83 -10.02 1.75 -6.35
CA ILE A 83 -10.25 2.10 -7.76
C ILE A 83 -10.73 0.88 -8.55
N ILE A 84 -10.09 -0.28 -8.36
CA ILE A 84 -10.34 -1.47 -9.17
C ILE A 84 -11.57 -2.26 -8.70
N TYR A 85 -11.78 -2.38 -7.38
CA TYR A 85 -12.82 -3.23 -6.80
C TYR A 85 -13.94 -2.45 -6.11
N GLY A 86 -13.88 -1.12 -6.11
CA GLY A 86 -14.86 -0.27 -5.42
C GLY A 86 -14.79 -0.32 -3.89
N LYS A 87 -13.76 -0.96 -3.31
CA LYS A 87 -13.60 -1.09 -1.85
C LYS A 87 -12.14 -1.11 -1.42
N ASP A 88 -11.87 -0.58 -0.23
CA ASP A 88 -10.57 -0.76 0.44
C ASP A 88 -10.47 -2.19 0.95
N LEU A 89 -9.57 -3.00 0.39
CA LEU A 89 -9.37 -4.34 0.94
C LEU A 89 -8.62 -4.33 2.28
N LEU A 90 -8.02 -3.19 2.68
CA LEU A 90 -7.38 -3.03 3.98
C LEU A 90 -8.30 -2.35 5.01
N ALA A 91 -9.60 -2.18 4.73
CA ALA A 91 -10.55 -1.48 5.60
C ALA A 91 -10.60 -2.01 7.04
N ASP A 92 -10.40 -3.32 7.21
CA ASP A 92 -10.46 -3.98 8.52
C ASP A 92 -9.15 -3.83 9.33
N LEU A 93 -8.12 -3.20 8.75
CA LEU A 93 -6.84 -2.93 9.42
C LEU A 93 -6.76 -1.47 9.86
N PRO A 94 -6.04 -1.16 10.95
CA PRO A 94 -5.91 0.19 11.49
C PRO A 94 -4.94 1.07 10.67
N VAL A 95 -4.93 0.94 9.34
CA VAL A 95 -3.99 1.65 8.43
C VAL A 95 -4.12 3.16 8.57
N LYS A 96 -5.35 3.66 8.75
CA LYS A 96 -5.58 5.11 8.92
C LYS A 96 -4.88 5.67 10.15
N ASP A 97 -5.00 4.99 11.29
CA ASP A 97 -4.41 5.43 12.55
C ASP A 97 -2.89 5.24 12.55
N TYR A 98 -2.42 4.16 11.92
CA TYR A 98 -1.00 3.96 11.64
C TYR A 98 -0.39 5.08 10.79
N LEU A 99 -1.02 5.44 9.67
CA LEU A 99 -0.53 6.53 8.81
C LEU A 99 -0.62 7.89 9.51
N LYS A 100 -1.63 8.10 10.36
CA LYS A 100 -1.70 9.30 11.20
C LYS A 100 -0.51 9.36 12.16
N THR A 101 -0.17 8.26 12.83
CA THR A 101 1.02 8.20 13.69
C THR A 101 2.30 8.52 12.91
N LEU A 102 2.44 7.98 11.70
CA LEU A 102 3.60 8.28 10.86
C LEU A 102 3.63 9.72 10.33
N SER A 103 2.47 10.36 10.16
CA SER A 103 2.37 11.73 9.61
C SER A 103 3.04 12.80 10.47
N GLU A 104 3.27 12.51 11.75
CA GLU A 104 3.97 13.40 12.69
C GLU A 104 5.49 13.40 12.47
N ARG A 105 6.04 12.42 11.72
CA ARG A 105 7.49 12.29 11.51
C ARG A 105 7.97 13.26 10.40
N PRO A 106 8.99 14.09 10.65
CA PRO A 106 9.54 15.00 9.63
C PRO A 106 9.99 14.28 8.35
N SER A 107 10.54 13.07 8.47
CA SER A 107 10.94 12.25 7.32
C SER A 107 9.76 11.88 6.42
N VAL A 108 8.64 11.47 7.02
CA VAL A 108 7.42 11.06 6.29
C VAL A 108 6.73 12.28 5.67
N GLN A 109 6.75 13.43 6.36
CA GLN A 109 6.25 14.69 5.81
C GLN A 109 7.03 15.10 4.56
N LYS A 110 8.37 15.10 4.63
CA LYS A 110 9.23 15.41 3.49
C LYS A 110 8.99 14.45 2.32
N VAL A 111 9.01 13.14 2.56
CA VAL A 111 8.77 12.12 1.52
C VAL A 111 7.41 12.33 0.87
N ASN A 112 6.35 12.62 1.63
CA ASN A 112 5.02 12.83 1.07
C ASN A 112 4.89 14.14 0.29
N ALA A 113 5.55 15.21 0.72
CA ALA A 113 5.61 16.46 -0.02
C ALA A 113 6.31 16.26 -1.37
N ASP A 114 7.51 15.66 -1.36
CA ASP A 114 8.29 15.38 -2.55
C ASP A 114 7.56 14.41 -3.49
N ARG A 115 6.92 13.36 -2.94
CA ARG A 115 6.10 12.41 -3.71
C ARG A 115 4.98 13.12 -4.46
N LYS A 116 4.24 14.04 -3.81
CA LYS A 116 3.15 14.79 -4.45
C LYS A 116 3.67 15.65 -5.60
N ALA A 117 4.70 16.46 -5.34
CA ALA A 117 5.32 17.32 -6.35
C ALA A 117 5.85 16.51 -7.54
N ASN A 118 6.51 15.38 -7.28
CA ASN A 118 7.04 14.53 -8.33
C ASN A 118 5.95 13.76 -9.10
N THR A 119 4.86 13.35 -8.43
CA THR A 119 3.73 12.70 -9.12
C THR A 119 3.07 13.68 -10.10
N GLU A 120 2.89 14.94 -9.71
CA GLU A 120 2.36 15.98 -10.61
C GLU A 120 3.28 16.19 -11.82
N LEU A 121 4.59 16.32 -11.60
CA LEU A 121 5.59 16.43 -12.67
C LEU A 121 5.62 15.19 -13.58
N MET A 122 5.48 13.99 -13.02
CA MET A 122 5.43 12.74 -13.79
C MET A 122 4.21 12.73 -14.71
N LEU A 123 3.03 13.10 -14.20
CA LEU A 123 1.79 13.12 -14.98
C LEU A 123 1.79 14.24 -16.03
N SER A 124 2.45 15.37 -15.79
CA SER A 124 2.57 16.44 -16.78
C SER A 124 3.43 16.06 -17.99
N ARG A 125 4.31 15.06 -17.87
CA ARG A 125 5.13 14.53 -18.98
C ARG A 125 4.39 13.52 -19.86
N ASN A 126 3.26 12.99 -19.39
CA ASN A 126 2.42 12.04 -20.12
C ASN A 126 1.27 12.73 -20.88
N LYS A 127 1.24 14.06 -20.88
CA LYS A 127 0.40 14.89 -21.76
C LYS A 127 1.18 15.24 -23.02
#